data_AF-A0A7X5X8E7-F1
#
_entry.id   AF-A0A7X5X8E7-F1
#
_cell.length_a   1.000
_cell.length_b   1.000
_cell.length_c   1.000
_cell.angle_alpha   90.00
_cell.angle_beta   90.00
_cell.angle_gamma   90.00
#
_symmetry.space_group_name_H-M   'P 1'
#
loop_
_entity.id
_entity.type
_entity.pdbx_description
1 polymer ?
#
loop_
_entity_poly.entity_id
_entity_poly.type
_entity_poly.pdbx_seq_one_letter_code
_entity_poly.pdbx_strand_id
1 'polypeptide(L)'
;MSDTDGAGYLSRLADEMEAVQLQMGTELIGHARLLLRDRRADARELRYLSNRLIEALQDALRIAESRGRRLPGPGACESDAPTQTSKEDR
;
A
#
# COMPACT_ATOMS: atom_id res chain seq x y z
N MET A 1 19.41 -4.13 -21.82
CA MET A 1 19.44 -4.15 -20.34
C MET A 1 18.13 -3.53 -19.90
N SER A 2 17.24 -4.35 -19.37
CA SER A 2 15.82 -4.05 -19.26
C SER A 2 15.53 -3.15 -18.05
N ASP A 3 14.81 -2.06 -18.27
CA ASP A 3 14.30 -1.13 -17.23
C ASP A 3 13.41 -1.82 -16.15
N THR A 4 13.11 -3.10 -16.35
CA THR A 4 12.27 -3.94 -15.48
C THR A 4 12.93 -4.27 -14.14
N ASP A 5 14.26 -4.44 -14.08
CA ASP A 5 14.95 -4.87 -12.85
C ASP A 5 14.98 -3.76 -11.78
N GLY A 6 15.13 -2.49 -12.22
CA GLY A 6 15.09 -1.32 -11.33
C GLY A 6 13.69 -1.02 -10.79
N ALA A 7 12.67 -1.18 -11.64
CA ALA A 7 11.27 -1.00 -11.24
C ALA A 7 10.83 -2.06 -10.20
N GLY A 8 11.29 -3.31 -10.34
CA GLY A 8 10.99 -4.39 -9.40
C GLY A 8 11.60 -4.17 -8.00
N TYR A 9 12.84 -3.68 -7.93
CA TYR A 9 13.50 -3.39 -6.65
C TYR A 9 12.82 -2.24 -5.88
N LEU A 10 12.48 -1.15 -6.58
CA LEU A 10 11.76 -0.02 -5.98
C LEU A 10 10.36 -0.42 -5.50
N SER A 11 9.67 -1.31 -6.23
CA SER A 11 8.38 -1.83 -5.79
C SER A 11 8.50 -2.63 -4.48
N ARG A 12 9.51 -3.49 -4.35
CA ARG A 12 9.74 -4.25 -3.12
C ARG A 12 10.06 -3.33 -1.93
N LEU A 13 10.91 -2.32 -2.15
CA LEU A 13 11.22 -1.34 -1.11
C LEU A 13 9.97 -0.56 -0.68
N ALA A 14 9.11 -0.18 -1.65
CA ALA A 14 7.83 0.43 -1.34
C ALA A 14 6.95 -0.51 -0.51
N ASP A 15 6.83 -1.79 -0.89
CA ASP A 15 6.04 -2.78 -0.15
C ASP A 15 6.51 -2.94 1.30
N GLU A 16 7.83 -2.96 1.53
CA GLU A 16 8.43 -3.01 2.87
C GLU A 16 8.08 -1.76 3.70
N MET A 17 8.23 -0.58 3.13
CA MET A 17 7.89 0.69 3.80
C MET A 17 6.38 0.79 4.10
N GLU A 18 5.54 0.38 3.15
CA GLU A 18 4.09 0.30 3.33
C GLU A 18 3.72 -0.66 4.47
N ALA A 19 4.40 -1.81 4.58
CA ALA A 19 4.18 -2.77 5.66
C ALA A 19 4.52 -2.18 7.04
N VAL A 20 5.64 -1.46 7.14
CA VAL A 20 6.03 -0.76 8.38
C VAL A 20 4.99 0.29 8.76
N GLN A 21 4.50 1.09 7.80
CA GLN A 21 3.46 2.09 8.04
C GLN A 21 2.15 1.47 8.55
N LEU A 22 1.71 0.36 7.96
CA LEU A 22 0.51 -0.35 8.42
C LEU A 22 0.69 -0.98 9.81
N GLN A 23 1.89 -1.45 10.13
CA GLN A 23 2.21 -1.96 11.46
C GLN A 23 2.14 -0.85 12.53
N MET A 24 2.73 0.32 12.25
CA MET A 24 2.61 1.49 13.14
C MET A 24 1.16 1.91 13.36
N GLY A 25 0.33 1.85 12.30
CA GLY A 25 -1.11 2.10 12.41
C GLY A 25 -1.82 1.09 13.33
N THR A 26 -1.44 -0.19 13.24
CA THR A 26 -1.97 -1.26 14.11
C THR A 26 -1.61 -1.02 15.58
N GLU A 27 -0.36 -0.65 15.85
CA GLU A 27 0.08 -0.30 17.21
C GLU A 27 -0.66 0.93 17.75
N LEU A 28 -0.84 1.97 16.93
CA LEU A 28 -1.60 3.15 17.32
C LEU A 28 -3.05 2.80 17.68
N ILE A 29 -3.71 1.91 16.93
CA ILE A 29 -5.06 1.43 17.25
C ILE A 29 -5.08 0.71 18.60
N GLY A 30 -4.03 -0.07 18.91
CA GLY A 30 -3.85 -0.67 20.24
C GLY A 30 -3.84 0.37 21.35
N HIS A 31 -3.00 1.41 21.21
CA HIS A 31 -2.94 2.51 22.17
C HIS A 31 -4.25 3.30 22.26
N ALA A 32 -4.91 3.54 21.11
CA ALA A 32 -6.20 4.20 21.05
C ALA A 32 -7.26 3.49 21.91
N ARG A 33 -7.32 2.16 21.80
CA ARG A 33 -8.25 1.33 22.57
C ARG A 33 -7.98 1.40 24.07
N LEU A 34 -6.71 1.48 24.47
CA LEU A 34 -6.33 1.63 25.89
C LEU A 34 -6.73 3.00 26.42
N LEU A 35 -6.40 4.07 25.69
CA LEU A 35 -6.71 5.44 26.11
C LEU A 35 -8.21 5.70 26.18
N LEU A 36 -8.99 5.19 25.21
CA LEU A 36 -10.45 5.32 25.21
C LEU A 36 -11.14 4.53 26.35
N ARG A 37 -10.47 3.54 26.94
CA ARG A 37 -10.96 2.82 28.12
C ARG A 37 -10.64 3.55 29.42
N ASP A 38 -9.63 4.43 29.42
CA ASP A 38 -9.28 5.22 30.59
C ASP A 38 -10.25 6.40 30.75
N ARG A 39 -11.08 6.35 31.79
CA ARG A 39 -12.03 7.41 32.12
C ARG A 39 -11.36 8.69 32.63
N ARG A 40 -10.06 8.64 32.93
CA ARG A 40 -9.27 9.80 33.35
C ARG A 40 -8.57 10.49 32.19
N ALA A 41 -8.62 9.91 30.98
CA ALA A 41 -8.02 10.51 29.80
C ALA A 41 -8.59 11.91 29.57
N ASP A 42 -7.70 12.89 29.40
CA ASP A 42 -8.11 14.28 29.28
C ASP A 42 -8.39 14.67 27.81
N ALA A 43 -8.98 15.85 27.61
CA ALA A 43 -9.33 16.34 26.29
C ALA A 43 -8.10 16.58 25.38
N ARG A 44 -6.93 16.82 25.94
CA ARG A 44 -5.68 17.04 25.20
C ARG A 44 -5.14 15.71 24.68
N GLU A 45 -5.15 14.67 25.50
CA GLU A 45 -4.76 13.31 25.12
C GLU A 45 -5.69 12.76 24.02
N LEU A 46 -7.00 12.96 24.15
CA LEU A 46 -7.97 12.55 23.13
C LEU A 46 -7.81 13.31 21.81
N ARG A 47 -7.50 14.62 21.87
CA ARG A 47 -7.23 15.42 20.66
C ARG A 47 -5.93 14.99 19.99
N TYR A 48 -4.88 14.73 20.76
CA TYR A 48 -3.63 14.18 20.25
C TYR A 48 -3.87 12.83 19.56
N LEU A 49 -4.58 11.91 20.24
CA LEU A 49 -4.92 10.60 19.66
C LEU A 49 -5.70 10.75 18.35
N SER A 50 -6.68 11.66 18.31
CA SER A 50 -7.49 11.90 17.11
C SER A 50 -6.64 12.38 15.92
N ASN A 51 -5.69 13.29 16.15
CA ASN A 51 -4.77 13.73 15.10
C ASN A 51 -3.90 12.58 14.59
N ARG A 52 -3.35 11.76 15.49
CA ARG A 52 -2.55 10.59 15.11
C ARG A 52 -3.36 9.57 14.31
N LEU A 53 -4.63 9.36 14.65
CA LEU A 53 -5.52 8.48 13.90
C LEU A 53 -5.82 9.01 12.49
N ILE A 54 -5.98 10.33 12.34
CA ILE A 54 -6.15 10.98 11.03
C ILE A 54 -4.90 10.75 10.15
N GLU A 55 -3.71 10.97 10.70
CA GLU A 55 -2.44 10.74 9.99
C GLU A 55 -2.32 9.28 9.53
N ALA A 56 -2.55 8.32 10.43
CA ALA A 56 -2.50 6.90 10.10
C ALA A 56 -3.51 6.48 9.04
N LEU A 57 -4.72 7.08 9.05
CA LEU A 57 -5.73 6.83 8.01
C LEU A 57 -5.30 7.41 6.65
N GLN A 58 -4.73 8.60 6.63
CA GLN A 58 -4.20 9.19 5.39
C GLN A 58 -3.06 8.35 4.80
N ASP A 59 -2.18 7.82 5.65
CA ASP A 59 -1.13 6.90 5.23
C ASP A 59 -1.73 5.62 4.63
N ALA A 60 -2.70 5.00 5.30
CA ALA A 60 -3.38 3.80 4.79
C ALA A 60 -4.07 4.05 3.43
N LEU A 61 -4.70 5.21 3.23
CA LEU A 61 -5.30 5.58 1.95
C LEU A 61 -4.24 5.74 0.84
N ARG A 62 -3.11 6.37 1.13
CA ARG A 62 -1.99 6.49 0.17
C ARG A 62 -1.43 5.12 -0.21
N ILE A 63 -1.30 4.21 0.74
CA ILE A 63 -0.84 2.84 0.51
C ILE A 63 -1.83 2.09 -0.39
N ALA A 64 -3.14 2.20 -0.11
CA ALA A 64 -4.17 1.55 -0.91
C ALA A 64 -4.17 2.07 -2.36
N GLU A 65 -4.03 3.38 -2.56
CA GLU A 65 -3.92 3.99 -3.89
C GLU A 65 -2.67 3.52 -4.63
N SER A 66 -1.52 3.51 -3.95
CA SER A 66 -0.22 3.05 -4.47
C SER A 66 -0.31 1.60 -4.97
N ARG A 67 -0.89 0.70 -4.15
CA ARG A 67 -1.13 -0.70 -4.51
C ARG A 67 -2.09 -0.84 -5.68
N GLY A 68 -3.16 -0.05 -5.68
CA GLY A 68 -4.14 -0.03 -6.78
C GLY A 68 -3.50 0.29 -8.13
N ARG A 69 -2.54 1.23 -8.17
CA ARG A 69 -1.80 1.57 -9.40
C ARG A 69 -0.85 0.48 -9.89
N ARG A 70 -0.42 -0.44 -9.00
CA ARG A 70 0.47 -1.57 -9.36
C ARG A 70 -0.31 -2.79 -9.87
N LEU A 71 -1.62 -2.86 -9.65
CA LEU A 71 -2.44 -3.96 -10.15
C LEU A 71 -2.61 -3.84 -11.68
N PRO A 72 -2.46 -4.94 -12.44
CA PRO A 72 -2.74 -4.92 -13.86
C PRO A 72 -4.19 -4.50 -14.10
N GLY A 73 -4.40 -3.60 -15.07
CA GLY A 73 -5.75 -3.21 -15.48
C GLY A 73 -6.54 -4.43 -15.97
N PRO A 74 -7.89 -4.39 -15.92
CA PRO A 74 -8.74 -5.54 -16.27
C PRO A 74 -8.53 -6.15 -17.67
N GLY A 75 -7.77 -5.51 -18.56
CA GLY A 75 -7.48 -5.97 -19.92
C GLY A 75 -6.00 -6.30 -20.20
N ALA A 76 -5.10 -6.28 -19.21
CA ALA A 76 -3.67 -6.56 -19.43
C ALA A 76 -3.33 -8.07 -19.49
N CYS A 77 -4.32 -8.94 -19.28
CA CYS A 77 -4.15 -10.40 -19.28
C CYS A 77 -3.99 -11.01 -20.69
N GLU A 78 -4.27 -10.24 -21.75
CA GLU A 78 -4.22 -10.71 -23.13
C GLU A 78 -3.42 -9.73 -23.99
N SER A 79 -2.10 -9.91 -24.07
CA SER A 79 -1.34 -9.64 -25.30
C SER A 79 0.14 -9.91 -25.01
N ASP A 80 0.54 -11.16 -25.14
CA ASP A 80 1.83 -11.51 -25.75
C ASP A 80 1.84 -13.02 -26.05
N ALA A 81 0.91 -13.44 -26.91
CA ALA A 81 1.09 -14.67 -27.67
C ALA A 81 1.82 -14.28 -28.97
N PRO A 82 3.05 -14.76 -29.22
CA PRO A 82 3.74 -14.46 -30.48
C PRO A 82 3.02 -15.19 -31.61
N THR A 83 2.39 -14.42 -32.50
CA THR A 83 1.85 -14.93 -33.77
C THR A 83 3.00 -15.50 -34.59
N GLN A 84 3.18 -16.83 -34.54
CA GLN A 84 3.99 -17.56 -35.50
C GLN A 84 3.29 -17.44 -36.86
N THR A 85 3.71 -16.48 -37.68
CA THR A 85 3.34 -16.47 -39.09
C THR A 85 4.09 -17.63 -39.73
N SER A 86 3.38 -18.74 -39.89
CA SER A 86 3.76 -19.76 -40.84
C SER A 86 3.83 -19.10 -42.21
N LYS A 87 5.03 -18.89 -42.73
CA LYS A 87 5.21 -18.62 -44.16
C LYS A 87 5.58 -19.94 -44.82
N GLU A 88 4.51 -20.60 -45.23
CA GLU A 88 4.44 -21.76 -46.10
C GLU A 88 5.00 -21.44 -47.49
N ASP A 89 5.68 -22.43 -48.05
CA ASP A 89 6.03 -22.68 -49.46
C ASP A 89 6.16 -21.50 -50.45
N ARG A 90 7.40 -21.30 -50.96
CA ARG A 90 7.73 -21.50 -52.39
C ARG A 90 9.25 -21.46 -52.64
#